data_AF-A0A2R6AEX4-F1
#
_entry.id   AF-A0A2R6AEX4-F1
#
_cell.length_a   1.000
_cell.length_b   1.000
_cell.length_c   1.000
_cell.angle_alpha   90.00
_cell.angle_beta   90.00
_cell.angle_gamma   90.00
#
_symmetry.space_group_name_H-M   'P 1'
#
loop_
_entity.id
_entity.type
_entity.pdbx_description
1 polymer ?
#
loop_
_entity_poly.entity_id
_entity_poly.type
_entity_poly.pdbx_seq_one_letter_code
_entity_poly.pdbx_strand_id
1 'polypeptide(L)'
;MRIVDIVHFDQNRKPTTTLNVDDIQPTLDEKGFVSHGGFFLSVKDASGNKIVIKLSDMEALDLAKRIEAAYQNHVYLEMQLQASRKTSEES
;
A
#
# COMPACT_ATOMS: atom_id res chain seq x y z
N MET A 1 -1.66 -15.45 -1.55
CA MET A 1 -1.59 -14.89 -2.92
C MET A 1 -0.97 -13.51 -2.85
N ARG A 2 0.00 -13.19 -3.71
CA ARG A 2 0.59 -11.84 -3.80
C ARG A 2 -0.41 -10.89 -4.45
N ILE A 3 -0.76 -9.80 -3.77
CA ILE A 3 -1.66 -8.75 -4.29
C ILE A 3 -0.86 -7.51 -4.71
N VAL A 4 0.12 -7.11 -3.89
CA VAL A 4 0.95 -5.93 -4.17
C VAL A 4 2.42 -6.33 -4.15
N ASP A 5 3.17 -5.90 -5.17
CA ASP A 5 4.63 -5.99 -5.21
C ASP A 5 5.20 -4.68 -5.76
N ILE A 6 5.79 -3.88 -4.88
CA ILE A 6 6.40 -2.60 -5.22
C ILE A 6 7.88 -2.67 -4.86
N VAL A 7 8.74 -2.42 -5.85
CA VAL A 7 10.19 -2.43 -5.69
C VAL A 7 10.73 -1.04 -6.00
N HIS A 8 11.44 -0.47 -5.05
CA HIS A 8 12.19 0.78 -5.23
C HIS A 8 13.62 0.48 -5.63
N PHE A 9 14.20 1.35 -6.43
CA PHE A 9 15.56 1.22 -6.94
C PHE A 9 16.35 2.48 -6.67
N ASP A 10 17.65 2.33 -6.45
CA ASP A 10 18.59 3.46 -6.42
C ASP A 10 18.91 3.97 -7.85
N GLN A 11 19.77 4.98 -7.93
CA GLN A 11 20.24 5.57 -9.19
C GLN A 11 20.98 4.56 -10.09
N ASN A 12 21.51 3.46 -9.52
CA ASN A 12 22.21 2.39 -10.22
C ASN A 12 21.30 1.21 -10.55
N ARG A 13 19.98 1.36 -10.40
CA ARG A 13 18.97 0.30 -10.61
C ARG A 13 19.14 -0.90 -9.67
N LYS A 14 19.73 -0.70 -8.50
CA LYS A 14 19.78 -1.73 -7.45
C LYS A 14 18.53 -1.62 -6.57
N PRO A 15 17.83 -2.74 -6.28
CA PRO A 15 16.70 -2.73 -5.36
C PRO A 15 17.10 -2.20 -3.98
N THR A 16 16.34 -1.25 -3.45
CA THR A 16 16.57 -0.65 -2.13
C THR A 16 15.54 -1.06 -1.10
N THR A 17 14.27 -1.08 -1.49
CA THR A 17 13.16 -1.44 -0.61
C THR A 17 12.09 -2.15 -1.40
N THR A 18 11.55 -3.22 -0.83
CA THR A 18 10.39 -3.94 -1.38
C THR A 18 9.22 -3.84 -0.42
N LEU A 19 8.06 -3.41 -0.91
CA LEU A 19 6.78 -3.44 -0.22
C LEU A 19 5.91 -4.52 -0.84
N ASN A 20 5.42 -5.44 -0.01
CA ASN A 20 4.57 -6.53 -0.43
C ASN A 20 3.29 -6.59 0.38
N VAL A 21 2.19 -6.95 -0.29
CA VAL A 21 0.94 -7.34 0.35
C VAL A 21 0.55 -8.72 -0.15
N ASP A 22 0.43 -9.66 0.78
CA ASP A 22 -0.01 -11.02 0.55
C ASP A 22 -1.38 -11.24 1.23
N ASP A 23 -2.29 -11.91 0.54
CA ASP A 23 -3.57 -12.40 1.08
C ASP A 23 -3.47 -13.89 1.43
N ILE A 24 -4.01 -14.26 2.58
CA ILE A 24 -4.31 -15.65 2.94
C ILE A 24 -5.82 -15.78 2.98
N GLN A 25 -6.38 -16.54 2.05
CA GLN A 25 -7.81 -16.78 2.00
C GLN A 25 -8.28 -17.59 3.22
N PRO A 26 -9.48 -17.32 3.75
CA PRO A 26 -10.09 -18.17 4.76
C PRO A 26 -10.26 -19.61 4.24
N THR A 27 -10.03 -20.59 5.10
CA THR A 27 -10.19 -22.01 4.77
C THR A 27 -10.93 -22.76 5.88
N LEU A 28 -11.32 -24.00 5.63
CA LEU A 28 -11.77 -24.91 6.69
C LEU A 28 -10.55 -25.69 7.23
N ASP A 29 -10.49 -25.87 8.54
CA ASP A 29 -9.52 -26.77 9.16
C ASP A 29 -9.96 -28.23 9.09
N GLU A 30 -9.12 -29.16 9.58
CA GLU A 30 -9.38 -30.60 9.58
C GLU A 30 -10.64 -31.01 10.35
N LYS A 31 -11.15 -30.13 11.22
CA LYS A 31 -12.35 -30.34 12.04
C LYS A 31 -13.58 -29.61 11.48
N GLY A 32 -13.45 -28.94 10.33
CA GLY A 32 -14.52 -28.19 9.67
C GLY A 32 -14.78 -26.81 10.26
N PHE A 33 -13.90 -26.28 11.12
CA PHE A 33 -14.00 -24.90 11.60
C PHE A 33 -13.35 -23.92 10.63
N VAL A 34 -13.84 -22.68 10.62
CA VAL A 34 -13.27 -21.62 9.79
C VAL A 34 -11.94 -21.15 10.37
N SER A 35 -10.86 -21.39 9.62
CA SER A 35 -9.58 -20.72 9.79
C SER A 35 -9.65 -19.37 9.11
N HIS A 36 -9.55 -18.31 9.92
CA HIS A 36 -9.66 -16.95 9.41
C HIS A 36 -8.44 -16.61 8.55
N GLY A 37 -8.71 -16.03 7.40
CA GLY A 37 -7.71 -15.47 6.51
C GLY A 37 -7.05 -14.21 7.07
N GLY A 38 -6.44 -13.44 6.19
CA GLY A 38 -5.98 -12.11 6.50
C GLY A 38 -4.91 -11.61 5.54
N PHE A 39 -4.47 -10.39 5.78
CA PHE A 39 -3.52 -9.70 4.92
C PHE A 39 -2.16 -9.56 5.62
N PHE A 40 -1.08 -9.73 4.86
CA PHE A 40 0.27 -9.60 5.35
C PHE A 40 0.97 -8.50 4.58
N LEU A 41 1.19 -7.38 5.25
CA LEU A 41 2.04 -6.30 4.76
C LEU A 41 3.48 -6.64 5.12
N SER A 42 4.39 -6.59 4.17
CA SER A 42 5.81 -6.72 4.48
C SER A 42 6.68 -5.71 3.77
N VAL A 43 7.66 -5.21 4.51
CA VAL A 43 8.69 -4.28 4.01
C VAL A 43 10.03 -4.96 4.19
N LYS A 44 10.81 -5.01 3.11
CA LYS A 44 12.17 -5.55 3.10
C LYS A 44 13.14 -4.47 2.66
N ASP A 45 14.22 -4.28 3.41
CA ASP A 45 15.31 -3.35 3.05
C ASP A 45 16.37 -3.99 2.14
N ALA A 46 17.33 -3.18 1.68
CA ALA A 46 18.41 -3.60 0.80
C ALA A 46 19.37 -4.62 1.46
N SER A 47 19.48 -4.59 2.78
CA SER A 47 20.28 -5.52 3.57
C SER A 47 19.60 -6.87 3.77
N GLY A 48 18.32 -6.96 3.40
CA GLY A 48 17.49 -8.15 3.51
C GLY A 48 16.68 -8.23 4.80
N ASN A 49 16.74 -7.23 5.69
CA ASN A 49 15.92 -7.18 6.88
C ASN A 49 14.46 -7.04 6.47
N LYS A 50 13.58 -7.87 7.03
CA LYS A 50 12.16 -7.92 6.69
C LYS A 50 11.30 -7.72 7.93
N ILE A 51 10.37 -6.78 7.84
CA ILE A 51 9.29 -6.61 8.81
C ILE A 51 8.01 -7.13 8.17
N VAL A 52 7.25 -7.92 8.92
CA VAL A 52 5.96 -8.46 8.50
C VAL A 52 4.90 -8.05 9.53
N ILE A 53 3.81 -7.49 9.04
CA ILE A 53 2.65 -7.08 9.84
C ILE A 53 1.46 -7.86 9.31
N LYS A 54 0.80 -8.61 10.20
CA LYS A 54 -0.50 -9.22 9.91
C LYS A 54 -1.58 -8.17 10.19
N LEU A 55 -2.46 -7.96 9.23
CA LEU A 55 -3.65 -7.13 9.35
C LEU A 55 -4.89 -8.03 9.35
N SER A 56 -5.83 -7.72 10.23
CA SER A 56 -7.20 -8.21 10.10
C SER A 56 -7.88 -7.61 8.88
N ASP A 57 -9.02 -8.19 8.46
CA ASP A 57 -9.79 -7.69 7.32
C ASP A 57 -10.23 -6.23 7.52
N MET A 58 -10.59 -5.86 8.75
CA MET A 58 -11.01 -4.49 9.09
C MET A 58 -9.84 -3.50 9.04
N GLU A 59 -8.67 -3.87 9.54
CA GLU A 59 -7.48 -3.01 9.46
C GLU A 59 -7.02 -2.84 8.01
N ALA A 60 -7.06 -3.90 7.21
CA ALA A 60 -6.72 -3.84 5.79
C ALA A 60 -7.69 -2.91 5.02
N LEU A 61 -8.99 -3.03 5.29
CA LEU A 61 -10.02 -2.19 4.67
C LEU A 61 -9.89 -0.71 5.09
N ASP A 62 -9.68 -0.45 6.39
CA ASP A 62 -9.50 0.92 6.90
C ASP A 62 -8.25 1.57 6.31
N LEU A 63 -7.13 0.84 6.26
CA LEU A 63 -5.88 1.30 5.65
C LEU A 63 -6.09 1.66 4.17
N ALA A 64 -6.71 0.78 3.40
CA ALA A 64 -6.95 0.99 1.97
C ALA A 64 -7.80 2.25 1.73
N LYS A 65 -8.90 2.42 2.47
CA LYS A 65 -9.78 3.59 2.35
C LYS A 65 -9.08 4.90 2.73
N ARG A 66 -8.25 4.89 3.77
CA ARG A 66 -7.49 6.08 4.18
C ARG A 66 -6.47 6.50 3.14
N ILE A 67 -5.77 5.54 2.53
CA ILE A 67 -4.82 5.82 1.44
C ILE A 67 -5.54 6.41 0.23
N GLU A 68 -6.67 5.81 -0.18
CA GLU A 68 -7.47 6.30 -1.30
C GLU A 68 -7.96 7.74 -1.06
N ALA A 69 -8.54 8.01 0.11
CA ALA A 69 -9.03 9.33 0.46
C ALA A 69 -7.89 10.39 0.49
N ALA A 70 -6.74 10.03 1.05
CA ALA A 70 -5.56 10.91 1.06
C ALA A 70 -5.06 11.22 -0.35
N TYR A 71 -5.01 10.21 -1.24
CA TYR A 71 -4.63 10.40 -2.64
C TYR A 71 -5.58 11.35 -3.37
N GLN A 72 -6.89 11.15 -3.24
CA GLN A 72 -7.89 12.02 -3.87
C GLN A 72 -7.74 13.48 -3.42
N ASN A 73 -7.50 13.70 -2.12
CA ASN A 73 -7.25 15.03 -1.58
C ASN A 73 -5.95 15.66 -2.10
N HIS A 74 -4.85 14.88 -2.22
CA HIS A 74 -3.60 15.38 -2.79
C HIS A 74 -3.79 15.86 -4.23
N VAL A 75 -4.44 15.05 -5.08
CA VAL A 75 -4.70 15.41 -6.49
C VAL A 75 -5.55 16.67 -6.58
N TYR A 76 -6.60 16.78 -5.75
CA TYR A 76 -7.43 17.98 -5.71
C TYR A 76 -6.63 19.25 -5.38
N LEU A 77 -5.76 19.18 -4.36
CA LEU A 77 -4.91 20.31 -3.97
C LEU A 77 -3.91 20.67 -5.07
N GLU A 78 -3.30 19.68 -5.73
CA GLU A 78 -2.39 19.91 -6.86
C GLU A 78 -3.10 20.65 -8.01
N MET A 79 -4.34 20.24 -8.35
CA MET A 79 -5.12 20.91 -9.38
C MET A 79 -5.44 22.36 -9.02
N GLN A 80 -5.79 22.64 -7.76
CA GLN A 80 -6.04 24.01 -7.30
C GLN A 80 -4.79 24.90 -7.41
N LEU A 81 -3.62 24.38 -7.01
CA LEU A 81 -2.35 25.10 -7.09
C LEU A 81 -1.92 25.36 -8.54
N GLN A 82 -2.17 24.41 -9.44
CA GLN A 82 -1.91 24.62 -10.86
C GLN A 82 -2.85 25.67 -11.48
N ALA A 83 -4.13 25.67 -11.09
CA ALA A 83 -5.10 26.65 -11.57
C ALA A 83 -4.78 28.07 -11.08
N SER A 84 -4.39 28.24 -9.81
CA SER A 84 -4.07 29.55 -9.24
C SER A 84 -2.85 30.20 -9.92
N ARG A 85 -1.84 29.41 -10.29
CA ARG A 85 -0.67 29.90 -11.04
C ARG A 85 -1.06 30.46 -12.40
N LYS A 86 -1.94 29.78 -13.15
CA LYS A 86 -2.39 30.26 -14.47
C LYS A 86 -3.11 31.60 -14.38
N THR A 87 -3.99 31.77 -13.38
CA THR A 87 -4.69 33.04 -13.16
C THR A 87 -3.75 34.20 -12.79
N SER A 88 -2.63 33.92 -12.10
CA SER A 88 -1.64 34.94 -11.74
C SER A 88 -0.68 35.32 -12.87
N GLU A 89 -0.49 34.47 -13.89
CA GLU A 89 0.33 34.78 -15.07
C GLU A 89 -0.46 35.55 -16.15
N GLU A 90 -1.79 35.53 -16.09
CA GLU A 90 -2.72 36.23 -17.01
C GLU A 90 -3.26 37.57 -16.47
N SER A 91 -2.92 37.95 -15.23
CA SER A 91 -3.31 39.21 -14.56
C SER A 91 -2.16 40.21 -14.51
#